data_AF-A0A8J3E8P0-F1
#
_entry.id   AF-A0A8J3E8P0-F1
#
_cell.length_a   1.000
_cell.length_b   1.000
_cell.length_c   1.000
_cell.angle_alpha   90.00
_cell.angle_beta   90.00
_cell.angle_gamma   90.00
#
_symmetry.space_group_name_H-M   'P 1'
#
loop_
_entity.id
_entity.type
_entity.pdbx_description
1 polymer ?
#
loop_
_entity_poly.entity_id
_entity_poly.type
_entity_poly.pdbx_seq_one_letter_code
_entity_poly.pdbx_strand_id
1 'polypeptide(L)'
;MMSEKILDLLQAITLKDCQYNPSCVQTIAHAGELGQQVFIYSDQTNYYFQAIGSPYLLAMTKWLVMQLQDKDKAALATFADIDIAKLQQMFDLPTHKRQDALVILQLIEQL
;
A
#
# COMPACT_ATOMS: atom_id res chain seq x y z
N MET A 1 -2.97 20.57 -2.22
CA MET A 1 -3.41 20.34 -0.83
C MET A 1 -3.61 18.84 -0.69
N MET A 2 -3.24 18.23 0.44
CA MET A 2 -3.38 16.78 0.63
C MET A 2 -4.82 16.48 1.05
N SER A 3 -5.44 15.44 0.49
CA SER A 3 -6.83 15.08 0.78
C SER A 3 -6.97 14.54 2.21
N GLU A 4 -8.13 14.75 2.84
CA GLU A 4 -8.42 14.27 4.20
C GLU A 4 -8.18 12.76 4.33
N LYS A 5 -8.62 12.00 3.33
CA LYS A 5 -8.41 10.55 3.26
C LYS A 5 -6.93 10.15 3.35
N ILE A 6 -6.03 10.87 2.68
CA ILE A 6 -4.59 10.58 2.76
C ILE A 6 -4.08 10.86 4.17
N LEU A 7 -4.53 11.95 4.80
CA LEU A 7 -4.16 12.29 6.17
C LEU A 7 -4.65 11.23 7.16
N ASP A 8 -5.90 10.77 7.03
CA ASP A 8 -6.47 9.73 7.87
C ASP A 8 -5.70 8.42 7.76
N LEU A 9 -5.34 8.02 6.54
CA LEU A 9 -4.53 6.81 6.30
C LEU A 9 -3.13 6.94 6.89
N LEU A 10 -2.50 8.11 6.79
CA LEU A 10 -1.20 8.37 7.40
C LEU A 10 -1.28 8.29 8.94
N GLN A 11 -2.34 8.83 9.53
CA GLN A 11 -2.57 8.76 10.98
C GLN A 11 -2.89 7.34 11.45
N ALA A 12 -3.49 6.51 10.59
CA ALA A 12 -3.76 5.11 10.87
C ALA A 12 -2.50 4.21 10.79
N ILE A 13 -1.34 4.73 10.37
CA ILE A 13 -0.08 3.99 10.40
C ILE A 13 0.37 3.87 11.86
N THR A 14 0.54 2.65 12.31
CA THR A 14 0.97 2.33 13.67
C THR A 14 2.26 1.52 13.66
N LEU A 15 2.90 1.39 14.83
CA LEU A 15 4.08 0.54 14.96
C LEU A 15 3.82 -0.92 14.59
N LYS A 16 2.57 -1.40 14.74
CA LYS A 16 2.19 -2.77 14.38
C LYS A 16 2.32 -3.05 12.89
N ASP A 17 2.19 -2.03 12.05
CA ASP A 17 2.32 -2.18 10.60
C ASP A 17 3.77 -2.43 10.18
N CYS A 18 4.74 -1.99 10.98
CA CYS A 18 6.17 -2.05 10.68
C CYS A 18 6.96 -2.99 11.61
N GLN A 19 6.35 -3.45 12.71
CA GLN A 19 7.01 -4.27 13.73
C GLN A 19 6.71 -5.75 13.48
N TYR A 20 7.65 -6.41 12.82
CA TYR A 20 7.62 -7.85 12.55
C TYR A 20 8.98 -8.48 12.88
N ASN A 21 8.98 -9.80 13.11
CA ASN A 21 10.21 -10.57 13.21
C ASN A 21 10.65 -10.99 11.79
N PRO A 22 11.82 -10.54 11.30
CA PRO A 22 12.29 -10.87 9.94
C PRO A 22 12.38 -12.37 9.65
N SER A 23 12.59 -13.19 10.69
CA SER A 23 12.68 -14.65 10.54
C SER A 23 11.33 -15.35 10.37
N CYS A 24 10.22 -14.66 10.65
CA CYS A 24 8.86 -15.22 10.66
C CYS A 24 7.97 -14.68 9.55
N VAL A 25 8.47 -13.73 8.75
CA VAL A 25 7.71 -13.13 7.65
C VAL A 25 8.34 -13.45 6.30
N GLN A 26 7.51 -13.45 5.27
CA GLN A 26 7.93 -13.55 3.89
C GLN A 26 7.54 -12.26 3.15
N THR A 27 8.42 -11.78 2.28
CA THR A 27 8.07 -10.71 1.34
C THR A 27 7.10 -11.28 0.31
N ILE A 28 5.89 -10.72 0.26
CA ILE A 28 4.85 -11.16 -0.70
C ILE A 28 4.78 -10.22 -1.91
N ALA A 29 5.14 -8.96 -1.74
CA ALA A 29 5.19 -7.99 -2.83
C ALA A 29 6.29 -6.96 -2.57
N HIS A 30 6.97 -6.54 -3.64
CA HIS A 30 7.93 -5.47 -3.60
C HIS A 30 7.89 -4.65 -4.89
N ALA A 31 7.84 -3.33 -4.77
CA ALA A 31 7.83 -2.43 -5.91
C ALA A 31 8.59 -1.13 -5.64
N GLY A 32 9.05 -0.51 -6.72
CA GLY A 32 9.82 0.72 -6.72
C GLY A 32 11.33 0.53 -6.80
N GLU A 33 12.03 1.62 -7.09
CA GLU A 33 13.48 1.69 -7.23
C GLU A 33 14.01 2.97 -6.56
N LEU A 34 15.29 2.95 -6.17
CA LEU A 34 16.12 4.10 -5.73
C LEU A 34 15.34 5.36 -5.28
N GLY A 35 15.04 5.44 -3.98
CA GLY A 35 14.38 6.62 -3.37
C GLY A 35 12.87 6.49 -3.21
N GLN A 36 12.23 5.51 -3.86
CA GLN A 36 10.87 5.08 -3.56
C GLN A 36 10.78 3.55 -3.58
N GLN A 37 10.50 2.94 -2.44
CA GLN A 37 10.42 1.48 -2.31
C GLN A 37 9.31 1.09 -1.37
N VAL A 38 8.56 0.06 -1.72
CA VAL A 38 7.54 -0.52 -0.86
C VAL A 38 7.72 -2.03 -0.80
N PHE A 39 7.69 -2.57 0.40
CA PHE A 39 7.70 -3.98 0.69
C PHE A 39 6.44 -4.32 1.48
N ILE A 40 5.77 -5.40 1.11
CA ILE A 40 4.69 -5.99 1.88
C ILE A 40 5.16 -7.36 2.35
N TYR A 41 4.97 -7.61 3.65
CA TYR A 41 5.35 -8.85 4.30
C TYR A 41 4.12 -9.55 4.87
N SER A 42 4.17 -10.87 4.96
CA SER A 42 3.14 -11.66 5.63
C SER A 42 3.74 -12.76 6.51
N ASP A 43 3.12 -13.00 7.66
CA ASP A 43 3.34 -14.18 8.50
C ASP A 43 2.22 -15.24 8.32
N GLN A 44 1.49 -15.18 7.19
CA GLN A 44 0.27 -15.93 6.85
C GLN A 44 -1.00 -15.51 7.62
N THR A 45 -0.86 -14.81 8.74
CA THR A 45 -1.99 -14.37 9.59
C THR A 45 -2.22 -12.87 9.53
N ASN A 46 -1.14 -12.11 9.41
CA ASN A 46 -1.07 -10.67 9.41
C ASN A 46 -0.24 -10.18 8.22
N TYR A 47 -0.48 -8.92 7.87
CA TYR A 47 0.26 -8.20 6.85
C TYR A 47 0.98 -7.00 7.46
N TYR A 48 2.21 -6.79 7.00
CA TYR A 48 3.10 -5.72 7.44
C TYR A 48 3.63 -5.00 6.21
N PHE A 49 4.12 -3.78 6.36
CA PHE A 49 4.80 -3.09 5.27
C PHE A 49 5.99 -2.27 5.73
N GLN A 50 6.88 -2.04 4.77
CA GLN A 50 7.91 -1.03 4.84
C GLN A 50 7.81 -0.17 3.59
N ALA A 51 7.66 1.14 3.75
CA ALA A 51 7.57 2.06 2.63
C ALA A 51 8.55 3.23 2.82
N ILE A 52 9.36 3.48 1.80
CA ILE A 52 10.23 4.64 1.66
C ILE A 52 9.68 5.43 0.48
N GLY A 53 9.37 6.71 0.70
CA GLY A 53 8.91 7.57 -0.38
C GLY A 53 8.01 8.68 0.11
N SER A 54 7.07 9.04 -0.76
CA SER A 54 6.18 10.17 -0.55
C SER A 54 5.02 9.82 0.41
N PRO A 55 4.45 10.78 1.15
CA PRO A 55 3.34 10.49 2.06
C PRO A 55 2.13 9.84 1.36
N TYR A 56 1.91 10.14 0.07
CA TYR A 56 0.86 9.48 -0.71
C TYR A 56 1.15 7.99 -0.90
N LEU A 57 2.41 7.62 -1.15
CA LEU A 57 2.82 6.23 -1.27
C LEU A 57 2.63 5.47 0.06
N LEU A 58 3.01 6.09 1.18
CA LEU A 58 2.79 5.50 2.51
C LEU A 58 1.29 5.29 2.79
N ALA A 59 0.46 6.30 2.52
CA ALA A 59 -0.98 6.22 2.71
C ALA A 59 -1.64 5.13 1.86
N MET A 60 -1.30 5.05 0.57
CA MET A 60 -1.82 4.03 -0.32
C MET A 60 -1.34 2.63 0.06
N THR A 61 -0.09 2.49 0.53
CA THR A 61 0.42 1.21 1.05
C THR A 61 -0.35 0.77 2.29
N LYS A 62 -0.62 1.70 3.22
CA LYS A 62 -1.44 1.42 4.41
C LYS A 62 -2.84 0.96 4.02
N TRP A 63 -3.47 1.65 3.07
CA TRP A 63 -4.77 1.24 2.53
C TRP A 63 -4.72 -0.18 1.97
N LEU A 64 -3.71 -0.49 1.15
CA LEU A 64 -3.52 -1.81 0.54
C LEU A 64 -3.38 -2.91 1.60
N VAL A 65 -2.56 -2.69 2.63
CA VAL A 65 -2.39 -3.63 3.75
C VAL A 65 -3.68 -3.79 4.56
N MET A 66 -4.44 -2.72 4.78
CA MET A 66 -5.75 -2.82 5.42
C MET A 66 -6.72 -3.68 4.62
N GLN A 67 -6.73 -3.55 3.29
CA GLN A 67 -7.56 -4.41 2.43
C GLN A 67 -7.11 -5.88 2.48
N LEU A 68 -5.80 -6.16 2.54
CA LEU A 68 -5.29 -7.53 2.68
C LEU A 68 -5.63 -8.14 4.05
N GLN A 69 -5.57 -7.33 5.11
CA GLN A 69 -5.85 -7.75 6.47
C GLN A 69 -7.34 -8.01 6.71
N ASP A 70 -8.19 -7.28 6.00
CA ASP A 70 -9.63 -7.52 5.96
C ASP A 70 -9.85 -8.81 5.15
N LYS A 71 -9.91 -9.95 5.86
CA LYS A 71 -9.93 -11.33 5.32
C LYS A 71 -11.14 -11.66 4.44
N ASP A 72 -11.88 -10.65 4.01
CA ASP A 72 -13.02 -10.81 3.14
C ASP A 72 -12.55 -11.11 1.72
N LYS A 73 -13.11 -12.15 1.09
CA LYS A 73 -12.77 -12.56 -0.29
C LYS A 73 -13.03 -11.45 -1.32
N ALA A 74 -13.73 -10.39 -0.92
CA ALA A 74 -13.96 -9.19 -1.69
C ALA A 74 -12.69 -8.35 -1.93
N ALA A 75 -11.65 -8.43 -1.08
CA ALA A 75 -10.43 -7.65 -1.24
C ALA A 75 -9.69 -7.96 -2.57
N LEU A 76 -9.58 -9.24 -2.93
CA LEU A 76 -9.02 -9.68 -4.21
C LEU A 76 -9.85 -9.22 -5.42
N ALA A 77 -11.18 -9.17 -5.28
CA ALA A 77 -12.06 -8.62 -6.32
C ALA A 77 -11.90 -7.09 -6.45
N THR A 78 -11.66 -6.39 -5.34
CA THR A 78 -11.38 -4.95 -5.33
C THR A 78 -10.10 -4.63 -6.13
N PHE A 79 -9.10 -5.51 -6.12
CA PHE A 79 -7.85 -5.32 -6.85
C PHE A 79 -7.94 -5.60 -8.35
N ALA A 80 -8.82 -6.51 -8.78
CA ALA A 80 -8.92 -6.94 -10.17
C ALA A 80 -9.24 -5.79 -11.14
N ASP A 81 -10.00 -4.80 -10.69
CA ASP A 81 -10.42 -3.68 -11.53
C ASP A 81 -9.66 -2.38 -11.23
N ILE A 82 -8.61 -2.39 -10.41
CA ILE A 82 -7.88 -1.16 -10.06
C ILE A 82 -6.90 -0.77 -11.17
N ASP A 83 -7.04 0.46 -11.63
CA ASP A 83 -6.12 1.11 -12.57
C ASP A 83 -5.61 2.44 -11.99
N ILE A 84 -4.73 3.12 -12.74
CA ILE A 84 -4.17 4.41 -12.33
C ILE A 84 -5.27 5.44 -12.10
N ALA A 85 -6.28 5.48 -12.99
CA ALA A 85 -7.33 6.49 -12.94
C ALA A 85 -8.19 6.34 -11.67
N LYS A 86 -8.52 5.10 -11.30
CA LYS A 86 -9.22 4.78 -10.05
C LYS A 86 -8.38 5.13 -8.83
N LEU A 87 -7.09 4.82 -8.81
CA LEU A 87 -6.22 5.24 -7.70
C LEU A 87 -6.18 6.77 -7.60
N GLN A 88 -6.05 7.47 -8.73
CA GLN A 88 -6.07 8.93 -8.75
C GLN A 88 -7.38 9.49 -8.20
N GLN A 89 -8.52 8.92 -8.58
CA GLN A 89 -9.83 9.35 -8.08
C GLN A 89 -10.03 8.98 -6.60
N MET A 90 -9.66 7.77 -6.20
CA MET A 90 -9.87 7.24 -4.85
C MET A 90 -9.08 7.99 -3.79
N PHE A 91 -7.92 8.52 -4.15
CA PHE A 91 -6.99 9.19 -3.24
C PHE A 91 -6.86 10.68 -3.53
N ASP A 92 -7.58 11.20 -4.54
CA ASP A 92 -7.44 12.57 -5.05
C ASP A 92 -5.98 12.92 -5.34
N LEU A 93 -5.30 12.04 -6.10
CA LEU A 93 -3.87 12.18 -6.35
C LEU A 93 -3.59 13.32 -7.33
N PRO A 94 -2.68 14.24 -6.99
CA PRO A 94 -2.17 15.20 -7.95
C PRO A 94 -1.48 14.50 -9.14
N THR A 95 -1.53 15.10 -10.33
CA THR A 95 -0.93 14.54 -11.54
C THR A 95 0.56 14.20 -11.41
N HIS A 96 1.30 14.98 -10.60
CA HIS A 96 2.73 14.75 -10.36
C HIS A 96 3.03 13.57 -9.41
N LYS A 97 2.00 12.93 -8.83
CA LYS A 97 2.09 11.73 -7.99
C LYS A 97 1.70 10.45 -8.71
N ARG A 98 1.61 10.48 -10.05
CA ARG A 98 1.35 9.29 -10.88
C ARG A 98 2.35 8.16 -10.61
N GLN A 99 3.62 8.47 -10.33
CA GLN A 99 4.62 7.45 -10.03
C GLN A 99 4.26 6.65 -8.77
N ASP A 100 3.76 7.32 -7.73
CA ASP A 100 3.33 6.65 -6.50
C ASP A 100 2.19 5.66 -6.78
N ALA A 101 1.24 6.02 -7.67
CA ALA A 101 0.16 5.12 -8.09
C ALA A 101 0.66 3.92 -8.90
N LEU A 102 1.67 4.12 -9.76
CA LEU A 102 2.29 3.03 -10.53
C LEU A 102 2.97 2.01 -9.61
N VAL A 103 3.68 2.46 -8.58
CA VAL A 103 4.31 1.57 -7.60
C VAL A 103 3.25 0.72 -6.88
N ILE A 104 2.10 1.32 -6.51
CA ILE A 104 1.01 0.58 -5.88
C ILE A 104 0.39 -0.45 -6.83
N LEU A 105 0.21 -0.13 -8.10
CA LEU A 105 -0.28 -1.10 -9.10
C LEU A 105 0.68 -2.28 -9.25
N GLN A 106 1.99 -2.02 -9.31
CA GLN A 106 3.00 -3.07 -9.36
C GLN A 106 2.98 -3.98 -8.12
N LEU A 107 2.62 -3.45 -6.95
CA LEU A 107 2.41 -4.28 -5.75
C LEU A 107 1.16 -5.14 -5.91
N ILE A 108 0.05 -4.55 -6.37
CA ILE A 108 -1.22 -5.25 -6.56
C ILE A 108 -1.06 -6.42 -7.54
N GLU A 109 -0.30 -6.25 -8.61
CA GLU A 109 -0.03 -7.31 -9.60
C GLU A 109 0.76 -8.51 -9.03
N GLN A 110 1.45 -8.33 -7.90
CA GLN A 110 2.24 -9.37 -7.23
C GLN A 110 1.48 -10.10 -6.11
N LEU A 111 0.33 -9.56 -5.68
CA LEU A 111 -0.50 -10.08 -4.58
C LEU A 111 -1.53 -11.10 -5.07
#